data_AF-A0AA88XJE4-F1
#
_entry.id   AF-A0AA88XJE4-F1
#
_cell.length_a   1.000
_cell.length_b   1.000
_cell.length_c   1.000
_cell.angle_alpha   90.00
_cell.angle_beta   90.00
_cell.angle_gamma   90.00
#
_symmetry.space_group_name_H-M   'P 1'
#
loop_
_entity.id
_entity.type
_entity.pdbx_description
1 polymer ?
#
loop_
_entity_poly.entity_id
_entity_poly.type
_entity_poly.pdbx_seq_one_letter_code
_entity_poly.pdbx_strand_id
1 'polypeptide(L)'
;MEQPEGFVAPDHKRKVCNLIKSLYGLKQALKELHEKFDRVMIENDFIINECDKNVYVKGTEKEYVVVCLYVDDMLIIGSNNDFIKSTKKILTRKFDMKDLSVTDFILGMKITKTSSELVLSQSHYIEKVLDKFKS
;
A
#
# COMPACT_ATOMS: atom_id res chain seq x y z
N MET A 1 -26.61 16.01 11.00
CA MET A 1 -26.39 15.15 9.81
C MET A 1 -27.61 15.28 8.93
N GLU A 2 -27.40 15.41 7.63
CA GLU A 2 -28.47 15.57 6.63
C GLU A 2 -28.39 14.43 5.61
N GLN A 3 -29.42 14.31 4.77
CA GLN A 3 -29.38 13.37 3.65
C GLN A 3 -28.33 13.82 2.63
N PRO A 4 -27.54 12.89 2.06
CA PRO A 4 -26.54 13.25 1.07
C PRO A 4 -27.21 13.83 -0.18
N GLU A 5 -26.52 14.79 -0.79
CA GLU A 5 -26.94 15.41 -2.04
C GLU A 5 -27.10 14.31 -3.12
N GLY A 6 -28.25 14.32 -3.81
CA GLY A 6 -28.61 13.27 -4.78
C GLY A 6 -29.35 12.06 -4.24
N PHE A 7 -29.59 11.95 -2.91
CA PHE A 7 -30.42 10.90 -2.32
C PHE A 7 -31.38 11.46 -1.26
N VAL A 8 -32.42 12.17 -1.72
CA VAL A 8 -33.48 12.71 -0.87
C VAL A 8 -34.68 11.77 -0.87
N ALA A 9 -35.06 11.27 0.31
CA ALA A 9 -36.25 10.44 0.48
C ALA A 9 -37.39 11.30 1.06
N PRO A 10 -38.40 11.72 0.26
CA PRO A 10 -39.40 12.71 0.68
C PRO A 10 -40.22 12.26 1.90
N ASP A 11 -40.51 10.96 1.98
CA ASP A 11 -41.30 10.35 3.06
C ASP A 11 -40.46 10.02 4.31
N HIS A 12 -39.14 10.21 4.23
CA HIS A 12 -38.20 9.81 5.27
C HIS A 12 -37.17 10.90 5.57
N LYS A 13 -37.58 12.17 5.62
CA LYS A 13 -36.70 13.35 5.77
C LYS A 13 -35.71 13.32 6.95
N ARG A 14 -35.99 12.51 7.98
CA ARG A 14 -35.12 12.35 9.17
C ARG A 14 -34.11 11.20 9.06
N LYS A 15 -34.20 10.34 8.04
CA LYS A 15 -33.19 9.30 7.82
C LYS A 15 -31.91 9.95 7.31
N VAL A 16 -30.77 9.45 7.76
CA VAL A 16 -29.43 9.88 7.35
C VAL A 16 -28.64 8.68 6.84
N CYS A 17 -27.57 8.92 6.08
CA CYS A 17 -26.69 7.84 5.62
C CYS A 17 -25.85 7.33 6.79
N ASN A 18 -25.86 6.01 7.02
CA ASN A 18 -24.99 5.36 7.99
C ASN A 18 -23.84 4.68 7.24
N LEU A 19 -22.62 5.18 7.43
CA LEU A 19 -21.42 4.58 6.85
C LEU A 19 -21.00 3.37 7.68
N ILE A 20 -21.09 2.18 7.09
CA ILE A 20 -20.67 0.92 7.72
C ILE A 20 -19.14 0.75 7.65
N LYS A 21 -18.50 1.41 6.67
CA LYS A 21 -17.05 1.45 6.48
C LYS A 21 -16.64 2.88 6.10
N SER A 22 -15.43 3.25 6.46
CA SER A 22 -14.86 4.54 6.05
C SER A 22 -14.76 4.66 4.52
N LEU A 23 -15.12 5.83 3.99
CA LEU A 23 -15.07 6.11 2.56
C LEU A 23 -13.66 6.51 2.12
N TYR A 24 -13.24 6.01 0.97
CA TYR A 24 -12.00 6.42 0.33
C TYR A 24 -11.95 7.95 0.16
N GLY A 25 -10.78 8.55 0.38
CA GLY A 25 -10.58 10.00 0.36
C GLY A 25 -10.87 10.71 1.70
N LEU A 26 -11.51 10.05 2.67
CA LEU A 26 -11.58 10.57 4.03
C LEU A 26 -10.30 10.25 4.80
N LYS A 27 -9.81 11.21 5.61
CA LYS A 27 -8.66 11.00 6.50
C LYS A 27 -8.86 9.81 7.46
N GLN A 28 -10.10 9.56 7.87
CA GLN A 28 -10.47 8.45 8.75
C GLN A 28 -10.25 7.08 8.07
N ALA A 29 -10.52 6.97 6.77
CA ALA A 29 -10.36 5.70 6.05
C ALA A 29 -8.91 5.24 6.00
N LEU A 30 -7.99 6.16 5.69
CA LEU A 30 -6.57 5.84 5.63
C LEU A 30 -6.03 5.43 6.99
N LYS A 31 -6.46 6.12 8.05
CA LYS A 31 -6.09 5.79 9.43
C LYS A 31 -6.60 4.41 9.84
N GLU A 32 -7.87 4.11 9.62
CA GLU A 32 -8.45 2.80 9.97
C GLU A 32 -7.82 1.66 9.16
N LEU A 33 -7.52 1.91 7.88
CA LEU A 33 -6.82 0.94 7.03
C LEU A 33 -5.41 0.66 7.57
N HIS A 34 -4.66 1.71 7.90
CA HIS A 34 -3.31 1.61 8.46
C HIS A 34 -3.32 0.87 9.82
N GLU A 35 -4.21 1.22 10.73
CA GLU A 35 -4.35 0.52 12.02
C GLU A 35 -4.76 -0.95 11.85
N LYS A 36 -5.62 -1.26 10.87
CA LYS A 36 -5.94 -2.65 10.52
C LYS A 36 -4.71 -3.36 9.95
N PHE A 37 -3.92 -2.68 9.14
CA PHE A 37 -2.70 -3.21 8.55
C PHE A 37 -1.69 -3.57 9.63
N ASP A 38 -1.37 -2.63 10.53
CA ASP A 38 -0.49 -2.84 11.69
C ASP A 38 -0.86 -4.11 12.46
N ARG A 39 -2.15 -4.24 12.82
CA ARG A 39 -2.63 -5.42 13.54
C ARG A 39 -2.39 -6.72 12.78
N VAL A 40 -2.73 -6.75 11.48
CA VAL A 40 -2.53 -7.95 10.66
C VAL A 40 -1.05 -8.30 10.57
N MET A 41 -0.17 -7.32 10.42
CA MET A 41 1.27 -7.55 10.35
C MET A 41 1.82 -8.12 11.66
N ILE A 42 1.45 -7.51 12.80
CA ILE A 42 1.87 -7.98 14.14
C ILE A 42 1.34 -9.38 14.43
N GLU A 43 0.06 -9.67 14.12
CA GLU A 43 -0.56 -11.00 14.26
C GLU A 43 0.14 -12.08 13.43
N ASN A 44 0.90 -11.69 12.40
CA ASN A 44 1.65 -12.59 11.54
C ASN A 44 3.17 -12.47 11.77
N ASP A 45 3.59 -12.10 12.99
CA ASP A 45 4.98 -12.03 13.47
C ASP A 45 5.88 -11.05 12.71
N PHE A 46 5.32 -10.01 12.10
CA PHE A 46 6.12 -8.91 11.59
C PHE A 46 6.44 -7.92 12.71
N ILE A 47 7.64 -7.37 12.63
CA ILE A 47 8.11 -6.28 13.47
C ILE A 47 8.00 -4.99 12.66
N ILE A 48 7.39 -3.96 13.24
CA ILE A 48 7.32 -2.62 12.65
C ILE A 48 8.69 -1.96 12.83
N ASN A 49 9.24 -1.40 11.76
CA ASN A 49 10.50 -0.67 11.81
C ASN A 49 10.36 0.60 12.66
N GLU A 50 11.34 0.85 13.52
CA GLU A 50 11.36 2.00 14.43
C GLU A 50 11.52 3.33 13.69
N CYS A 51 12.26 3.34 12.58
CA CYS A 51 12.53 4.55 11.80
C CYS A 51 11.37 4.92 10.87
N ASP A 52 10.62 3.92 10.38
CA ASP A 52 9.49 4.12 9.48
C ASP A 52 8.38 3.12 9.78
N LYS A 53 7.26 3.63 10.30
CA LYS A 53 6.09 2.83 10.69
C LYS A 53 5.34 2.20 9.52
N ASN A 54 5.74 2.50 8.28
CA ASN A 54 5.19 1.87 7.10
C ASN A 54 6.05 0.70 6.58
N VAL A 55 7.15 0.40 7.28
CA VAL A 55 8.05 -0.69 6.95
C VAL A 55 7.91 -1.80 7.99
N TYR A 56 7.68 -3.02 7.51
CA TYR A 56 7.45 -4.20 8.34
C TYR A 56 8.45 -5.27 7.94
N VAL A 57 9.09 -5.91 8.91
CA VAL A 57 10.13 -6.91 8.68
C VAL A 57 9.78 -8.20 9.42
N LYS A 58 9.94 -9.34 8.75
CA LYS A 58 9.84 -10.67 9.36
C LYS A 58 11.01 -11.53 8.93
N GLY A 59 11.58 -12.28 9.87
CA GLY A 59 12.65 -13.26 9.61
C GLY A 59 13.97 -12.92 10.30
N THR A 60 15.06 -13.36 9.69
CA THR A 60 16.46 -13.23 10.16
C THR A 60 17.30 -12.50 9.12
N GLU A 61 18.56 -12.20 9.41
CA GLU A 61 19.48 -11.53 8.46
C GLU A 61 19.63 -12.25 7.10
N LYS A 62 19.49 -13.59 7.08
CA LYS A 62 19.64 -14.39 5.84
C LYS A 62 18.29 -14.69 5.18
N GLU A 63 17.25 -14.86 5.97
CA GLU A 63 15.92 -15.24 5.52
C GLU A 63 14.90 -14.24 6.00
N TYR A 64 14.53 -13.31 5.14
CA TYR A 64 13.65 -12.21 5.51
C TYR A 64 12.64 -11.86 4.44
N VAL A 65 11.60 -11.17 4.88
CA VAL A 65 10.69 -10.40 4.05
C VAL A 65 10.48 -9.03 4.68
N VAL A 66 10.55 -8.01 3.82
CA VAL A 66 10.25 -6.61 4.12
C VAL A 66 9.01 -6.23 3.32
N VAL A 67 8.05 -5.62 3.99
CA VAL A 67 6.88 -5.03 3.37
C VAL A 67 6.93 -3.54 3.60
N CYS A 68 6.85 -2.75 2.52
CA CYS A 68 6.73 -1.29 2.60
C CYS A 68 5.34 -0.91 2.10
N LEU A 69 4.57 -0.22 2.94
CA LEU A 69 3.23 0.26 2.61
C LEU A 69 3.28 1.75 2.23
N TYR A 70 2.71 2.12 1.09
CA TYR A 70 2.55 3.52 0.70
C TYR A 70 1.12 3.77 0.25
N VAL A 71 0.29 4.28 1.16
CA VAL A 71 -1.14 4.51 0.91
C VAL A 71 -1.81 3.21 0.39
N ASP A 72 -2.11 3.13 -0.90
CA ASP A 72 -2.75 1.97 -1.53
C ASP A 72 -1.75 1.02 -2.21
N ASP A 73 -0.48 1.43 -2.37
CA ASP A 73 0.57 0.65 -2.99
C ASP A 73 1.41 -0.09 -1.94
N MET A 74 1.92 -1.27 -2.31
CA MET A 74 2.76 -2.06 -1.42
C MET A 74 3.94 -2.68 -2.16
N LEU A 75 5.12 -2.54 -1.57
CA LEU A 75 6.31 -3.26 -1.99
C LEU A 75 6.55 -4.46 -1.07
N ILE A 76 6.81 -5.62 -1.66
CA ILE A 76 7.24 -6.81 -0.91
C ILE A 76 8.61 -7.21 -1.43
N ILE A 77 9.62 -7.14 -0.56
CA ILE A 77 11.00 -7.53 -0.83
C ILE A 77 11.28 -8.75 0.03
N GLY A 78 11.82 -9.83 -0.52
CA GLY A 78 12.21 -10.99 0.27
C GLY A 78 13.52 -11.58 -0.22
N SER A 79 14.22 -12.27 0.67
CA SER A 79 15.46 -12.96 0.32
C SER A 79 15.21 -14.22 -0.52
N ASN A 80 14.01 -14.79 -0.45
CA ASN A 80 13.58 -15.89 -1.32
C ASN A 80 12.09 -15.78 -1.69
N ASN A 81 11.71 -16.52 -2.74
CA ASN A 81 10.36 -16.48 -3.29
C ASN A 81 9.29 -17.08 -2.38
N ASP A 82 9.64 -17.99 -1.47
CA ASP A 82 8.66 -18.66 -0.61
C ASP A 82 8.17 -17.74 0.51
N PHE A 83 9.07 -16.90 1.05
CA PHE A 83 8.72 -15.82 1.97
C PHE A 83 7.85 -14.76 1.30
N ILE A 84 8.15 -14.39 0.04
CA ILE A 84 7.33 -13.46 -0.72
C ILE A 84 5.93 -14.04 -0.96
N LYS A 85 5.84 -15.29 -1.43
CA LYS A 85 4.55 -15.96 -1.71
C LYS A 85 3.69 -16.14 -0.47
N SER A 86 4.30 -16.55 0.65
CA SER A 86 3.58 -16.70 1.92
C SER A 86 3.05 -15.36 2.43
N THR A 87 3.85 -14.30 2.35
CA THR A 87 3.44 -12.93 2.70
C THR A 87 2.30 -12.44 1.82
N LYS A 88 2.41 -12.58 0.50
CA LYS A 88 1.32 -12.27 -0.44
C LYS A 88 0.03 -13.00 -0.07
N LYS A 89 0.11 -14.30 0.24
CA LYS A 89 -1.06 -15.10 0.62
C LYS A 89 -1.73 -14.63 1.92
N ILE A 90 -0.95 -14.19 2.92
CA ILE A 90 -1.48 -13.60 4.15
C ILE A 90 -2.25 -12.32 3.81
N LEU A 91 -1.64 -11.44 3.03
CA LEU A 91 -2.20 -10.13 2.70
C LEU A 91 -3.46 -10.22 1.83
N THR A 92 -3.44 -11.02 0.75
CA THR A 92 -4.59 -11.22 -0.13
C THR A 92 -5.79 -11.86 0.58
N ARG A 93 -5.58 -12.56 1.71
CA ARG A 93 -6.68 -13.09 2.53
C ARG A 93 -7.33 -12.03 3.43
N LYS A 94 -6.61 -10.96 3.76
CA LYS A 94 -7.04 -9.93 4.74
C LYS A 94 -7.44 -8.61 4.08
N PHE A 95 -6.91 -8.36 2.89
CA PHE A 95 -7.09 -7.14 2.11
C PHE A 95 -7.49 -7.48 0.68
N ASP A 96 -8.41 -6.70 0.15
CA ASP A 96 -8.72 -6.73 -1.28
C ASP A 96 -7.59 -6.01 -2.02
N MET A 97 -6.76 -6.79 -2.71
CA MET A 97 -5.56 -6.28 -3.35
C MET A 97 -5.24 -7.06 -4.62
N LYS A 98 -4.63 -6.39 -5.58
CA LYS A 98 -4.19 -6.98 -6.84
C LYS A 98 -2.69 -7.19 -6.81
N ASP A 99 -2.24 -8.42 -7.09
CA ASP A 99 -0.82 -8.68 -7.29
C ASP A 99 -0.41 -8.12 -8.67
N LEU A 100 0.47 -7.12 -8.66
CA LEU A 100 1.03 -6.51 -9.88
C LEU A 100 2.30 -7.25 -10.37
N SER A 101 2.58 -8.43 -9.83
CA SER A 101 3.76 -9.25 -10.12
C SER A 101 5.07 -8.54 -9.75
N VAL A 102 6.20 -8.95 -10.35
CA VAL A 102 7.47 -8.25 -10.14
C VAL A 102 7.35 -6.89 -10.80
N THR A 103 7.56 -5.83 -10.03
CA THR A 103 7.49 -4.47 -10.55
C THR A 103 8.88 -3.93 -10.84
N ASP A 104 9.01 -3.32 -12.01
CA ASP A 104 10.16 -2.47 -12.34
C ASP A 104 9.91 -1.01 -11.91
N PHE A 105 8.78 -0.73 -11.24
CA PHE A 105 8.41 0.62 -10.83
C PHE A 105 7.74 0.67 -9.46
N ILE A 106 8.16 1.62 -8.63
CA ILE A 106 7.46 1.97 -7.39
C ILE A 106 7.45 3.47 -7.19
N LEU A 107 6.28 4.06 -6.91
CA LEU A 107 6.13 5.50 -6.66
C LEU A 107 6.77 6.40 -7.74
N GLY A 108 6.71 5.97 -9.01
CA GLY A 108 7.32 6.67 -10.13
C GLY A 108 8.85 6.50 -10.26
N MET A 109 9.48 5.71 -9.38
CA MET A 109 10.88 5.30 -9.48
C MET A 109 10.99 3.98 -10.23
N LYS A 110 11.90 3.90 -11.20
CA LYS A 110 12.28 2.67 -11.86
C LYS A 110 13.23 1.87 -10.99
N ILE A 111 12.92 0.61 -10.76
CA ILE A 111 13.77 -0.38 -10.11
C ILE A 111 14.41 -1.23 -11.20
N THR A 112 15.73 -1.31 -11.22
CA THR A 112 16.47 -2.24 -12.09
C THR A 112 17.31 -3.14 -11.21
N LYS A 113 17.06 -4.44 -11.27
CA LYS A 113 17.83 -5.44 -10.53
C LYS A 113 18.83 -6.11 -11.46
N THR A 114 20.11 -6.04 -11.13
CA THR A 114 21.17 -6.80 -11.79
C THR A 114 21.58 -7.98 -10.90
N SER A 115 22.54 -8.80 -11.35
CA SER A 115 23.05 -9.91 -10.54
C SER A 115 23.79 -9.44 -9.28
N SER A 116 24.30 -8.21 -9.26
CA SER A 116 25.11 -7.66 -8.18
C SER A 116 24.48 -6.45 -7.48
N GLU A 117 23.52 -5.77 -8.12
CA GLU A 117 23.06 -4.45 -7.66
C GLU A 117 21.56 -4.28 -7.81
N LEU A 118 21.01 -3.40 -6.98
CA LEU A 118 19.66 -2.86 -7.11
C LEU A 118 19.79 -1.36 -7.40
N VAL A 119 19.36 -0.95 -8.59
CA VAL A 119 19.42 0.44 -9.04
C VAL A 119 18.03 1.06 -8.99
N LEU A 120 17.93 2.21 -8.33
CA LEU A 120 16.73 3.05 -8.32
C LEU A 120 16.98 4.29 -9.18
N SER A 121 16.07 4.59 -10.11
CA SER A 121 16.19 5.73 -11.02
C SER A 121 14.87 6.46 -11.19
N GLN A 122 14.91 7.78 -11.30
CA GLN A 122 13.78 8.62 -11.72
C GLN A 122 13.99 9.23 -13.11
N SER A 123 14.83 8.60 -13.95
CA SER A 123 15.17 9.13 -15.29
C SER A 123 13.92 9.46 -16.12
N HIS A 124 12.90 8.60 -16.10
CA HIS A 124 11.65 8.85 -16.82
C HIS A 124 10.90 10.10 -16.33
N TYR A 125 10.91 10.37 -15.03
CA TYR A 125 10.33 11.59 -14.48
C TYR A 125 11.10 12.83 -14.96
N ILE A 126 12.44 12.77 -14.93
CA ILE A 126 13.30 13.86 -15.40
C ILE A 126 13.05 14.12 -16.89
N GLU A 127 13.02 13.09 -17.73
CA GLU A 127 12.71 13.21 -19.17
C GLU A 127 11.35 13.88 -19.39
N LYS A 128 10.32 13.44 -18.67
CA LYS A 128 8.98 14.03 -18.76
C LYS A 128 8.93 15.50 -18.34
N VAL A 129 9.70 15.87 -17.31
CA VAL A 129 9.86 17.27 -16.90
C VAL A 129 10.56 18.06 -18.00
N LEU A 130 11.67 17.56 -18.55
CA LEU A 130 12.41 18.21 -19.62
C LEU A 130 11.53 18.44 -20.85
N ASP A 131 10.76 17.43 -21.27
CA ASP A 131 9.86 17.55 -22.42
C ASP A 131 8.76 18.59 -22.21
N LYS A 132 8.27 18.76 -20.98
CA LYS A 132 7.28 19.81 -20.66
C LYS A 132 7.83 21.22 -20.86
N PHE A 133 9.15 21.42 -20.73
CA PHE A 133 9.81 22.72 -20.85
C PHE A 133 10.60 22.89 -22.15
N LYS A 134 10.58 21.90 -23.06
CA LYS A 134 11.05 22.09 -24.44
C LYS A 134 10.07 23.04 -25.14
N SER A 135 10.51 24.29 -25.34
CA SER A 135 9.84 25.29 -26.18
C SER A 135 10.01 24.95 -27.65
#